data_AF-A0A836WWB1-F1
#
_entry.id   AF-A0A836WWB1-F1
#
_cell.length_a   1.000
_cell.length_b   1.000
_cell.length_c   1.000
_cell.angle_alpha   90.00
_cell.angle_beta   90.00
_cell.angle_gamma   90.00
#
_symmetry.space_group_name_H-M   'P 1'
#
loop_
_entity.id
_entity.type
_entity.pdbx_description
1 polymer ?
#
loop_
_entity_poly.entity_id
_entity_poly.type
_entity_poly.pdbx_seq_one_letter_code
_entity_poly.pdbx_strand_id
1 'polypeptide(L)'
;MKYKSYTAKTYKEIPQVQKALTAEQMFDIDVVSKVFPFKVNNYVINELIDWENPLEDPIFRLTFPQRGMLLDEDYETIAKLIKEGASEEKIK
;
A
#
# COMPACT_ATOMS: atom_id res chain seq x y z
N MET A 1 8.04 21.40 -10.10
CA MET A 1 7.07 20.56 -9.36
C MET A 1 7.39 20.64 -7.87
N LYS A 2 6.43 20.90 -6.98
CA LYS A 2 6.67 20.91 -5.52
C LYS A 2 6.70 19.47 -5.00
N TYR A 3 7.68 19.14 -4.17
CA TYR A 3 7.76 17.81 -3.56
C TYR A 3 6.55 17.54 -2.67
N LYS A 4 5.91 16.39 -2.86
CA LYS A 4 4.87 15.83 -1.99
C LYS A 4 5.18 14.35 -1.78
N SER A 5 4.97 13.85 -0.57
CA SER A 5 5.15 12.43 -0.24
C SER A 5 3.87 11.79 0.30
N TYR A 6 3.69 10.53 -0.03
CA TYR A 6 2.58 9.68 0.37
C TYR A 6 3.11 8.53 1.23
N THR A 7 2.32 8.12 2.22
CA THR A 7 2.62 7.03 3.17
C THR A 7 1.42 6.11 3.28
N ALA A 8 1.51 5.05 4.08
CA ALA A 8 0.38 4.18 4.41
C ALA A 8 -0.89 4.93 4.85
N LYS A 9 -0.75 6.12 5.46
CA LYS A 9 -1.90 6.94 5.90
C LYS A 9 -2.54 7.77 4.80
N THR A 10 -1.80 8.10 3.73
CA THR A 10 -2.20 9.11 2.74
C THR A 10 -2.17 8.62 1.29
N TYR A 11 -1.68 7.41 1.01
CA TYR A 11 -1.58 6.90 -0.37
C TYR A 11 -2.95 6.76 -1.05
N LYS A 12 -4.02 6.54 -0.28
CA LYS A 12 -5.40 6.51 -0.81
C LYS A 12 -5.89 7.85 -1.34
N GLU A 13 -5.23 8.96 -0.99
CA GLU A 13 -5.51 10.29 -1.56
C GLU A 13 -5.00 10.42 -3.01
N ILE A 14 -4.20 9.47 -3.50
CA ILE A 14 -3.67 9.47 -4.87
C ILE A 14 -4.81 9.06 -5.82
N PRO A 15 -5.24 9.93 -6.77
CA PRO A 15 -6.31 9.58 -7.69
C PRO A 15 -6.01 8.36 -8.55
N GLN A 16 -4.75 8.16 -8.95
CA GLN A 16 -4.30 7.00 -9.71
C GLN A 16 -4.50 5.70 -8.94
N VAL A 17 -4.21 5.68 -7.63
CA VAL A 17 -4.45 4.52 -6.76
C VAL A 17 -5.94 4.19 -6.71
N GLN A 18 -6.80 5.18 -6.47
CA GLN A 18 -8.25 4.99 -6.39
C GLN A 18 -8.86 4.48 -7.71
N LYS A 19 -8.26 4.84 -8.85
CA LYS A 19 -8.72 4.44 -10.18
C LYS A 19 -8.21 3.06 -10.59
N ALA A 20 -6.94 2.76 -10.28
CA ALA A 20 -6.26 1.57 -10.80
C ALA A 20 -6.35 0.35 -9.88
N LEU A 21 -6.53 0.55 -8.56
CA LEU A 21 -6.54 -0.55 -7.58
C LEU A 21 -7.94 -0.87 -7.08
N THR A 22 -8.18 -2.14 -6.79
CA THR A 22 -9.40 -2.61 -6.12
C THR A 22 -9.35 -2.33 -4.61
N ALA A 23 -10.51 -2.41 -3.95
CA ALA A 23 -10.57 -2.30 -2.49
C ALA A 23 -9.74 -3.37 -1.78
N GLU A 24 -9.67 -4.58 -2.34
CA GLU A 24 -8.88 -5.68 -1.82
C GLU A 24 -7.37 -5.41 -1.96
N GLN A 25 -6.92 -4.93 -3.12
CA GLN A 25 -5.51 -4.57 -3.33
C GLN A 25 -5.07 -3.41 -2.43
N MET A 26 -5.93 -2.41 -2.23
CA MET A 26 -5.66 -1.37 -1.24
C MET A 26 -5.63 -1.92 0.19
N PHE A 27 -6.52 -2.85 0.52
CA PHE A 27 -6.50 -3.51 1.83
C PHE A 27 -5.21 -4.31 2.03
N ASP A 28 -4.69 -5.00 1.01
CA ASP A 28 -3.39 -5.68 1.08
C ASP A 28 -2.26 -4.70 1.40
N ILE A 29 -2.24 -3.54 0.74
CA ILE A 29 -1.27 -2.48 1.04
C ILE A 29 -1.41 -2.03 2.50
N ASP A 30 -2.64 -1.84 3.01
CA ASP A 30 -2.86 -1.46 4.40
C ASP A 30 -2.30 -2.51 5.37
N VAL A 31 -2.60 -3.80 5.15
CA VAL A 31 -2.15 -4.92 5.99
C VAL A 31 -0.63 -4.99 6.01
N VAL A 32 -0.01 -5.07 4.83
CA VAL A 32 1.44 -5.25 4.72
C VAL A 32 2.17 -4.01 5.24
N SER A 33 1.60 -2.81 5.08
CA SER A 33 2.19 -1.57 5.58
C SER A 33 2.25 -1.46 7.11
N LYS A 34 1.52 -2.30 7.85
CA LYS A 34 1.65 -2.40 9.31
C LYS A 34 2.99 -3.03 9.74
N VAL A 35 3.55 -3.89 8.89
CA VAL A 35 4.87 -4.52 9.11
C VAL A 35 5.96 -3.75 8.38
N PHE A 36 5.73 -3.44 7.10
CA PHE A 36 6.68 -2.78 6.23
C PHE A 36 6.25 -1.34 5.92
N PRO A 37 6.69 -0.35 6.72
CA PRO A 37 6.37 1.04 6.45
C PRO A 37 6.97 1.47 5.11
N PHE A 38 6.20 2.19 4.31
CA PHE A 38 6.63 2.70 3.00
C PHE A 38 6.39 4.20 2.87
N LYS A 39 7.12 4.82 1.94
CA LYS A 39 6.96 6.21 1.53
C LYS A 39 7.29 6.35 0.06
N VAL A 40 6.42 7.00 -0.69
CA VAL A 40 6.58 7.27 -2.12
C VAL A 40 6.33 8.75 -2.41
N ASN A 41 7.06 9.35 -3.34
CA ASN A 41 6.92 10.77 -3.67
C ASN A 41 6.09 10.99 -4.93
N ASN A 42 5.59 12.21 -5.12
CA ASN A 42 4.74 12.56 -6.25
C ASN A 42 5.42 12.44 -7.62
N TYR A 43 6.75 12.51 -7.69
CA TYR A 43 7.46 12.27 -8.95
C TYR A 43 7.37 10.79 -9.36
N VAL A 44 7.60 9.85 -8.43
CA VAL A 44 7.44 8.41 -8.69
C VAL A 44 6.01 8.10 -9.13
N ILE A 45 5.02 8.64 -8.39
CA ILE A 45 3.60 8.44 -8.69
C ILE A 45 3.20 8.96 -10.07
N ASN A 46 3.67 10.15 -10.44
CA ASN A 46 3.19 10.81 -11.66
C ASN A 46 4.00 10.46 -12.90
N GLU A 47 5.30 10.17 -12.74
CA GLU A 47 6.23 10.10 -13.87
C GLU A 47 6.82 8.70 -14.09
N LEU A 48 6.87 7.84 -13.06
CA LEU A 48 7.62 6.58 -13.14
C LEU A 48 6.76 5.31 -13.10
N ILE A 49 5.60 5.35 -12.44
CA ILE A 49 4.70 4.21 -12.36
C ILE A 49 3.81 4.17 -13.60
N ASP A 50 3.78 3.02 -14.27
CA ASP A 50 2.74 2.70 -15.23
C ASP A 50 1.46 2.27 -14.50
N TRP A 51 0.42 3.10 -14.59
CA TRP A 51 -0.88 2.87 -13.96
C TRP A 51 -1.87 2.10 -14.84
N GLU A 52 -1.51 1.73 -16.08
CA GLU A 52 -2.36 0.85 -16.91
C GLU A 52 -2.35 -0.58 -16.36
N ASN A 53 -1.21 -1.05 -15.84
CA ASN A 53 -1.08 -2.35 -15.17
C ASN A 53 -0.11 -2.30 -13.97
N PRO A 54 -0.48 -1.62 -12.86
CA PRO A 54 0.45 -1.33 -11.78
C PRO A 54 0.98 -2.58 -11.06
N LEU A 55 0.23 -3.68 -11.01
CA LEU A 55 0.70 -4.90 -10.34
C LEU A 55 1.85 -5.59 -11.09
N GLU A 56 1.99 -5.36 -12.39
CA GLU A 56 3.13 -5.83 -13.18
C GLU A 56 4.23 -4.77 -13.35
N ASP A 57 3.95 -3.52 -13.01
CA ASP A 57 4.93 -2.43 -13.08
C ASP A 57 6.04 -2.63 -12.03
N PRO A 58 7.33 -2.69 -12.44
CA PRO A 58 8.44 -2.85 -11.50
C PRO A 58 8.56 -1.69 -10.50
N ILE A 59 8.24 -0.46 -10.90
CA ILE A 59 8.37 0.71 -10.02
C ILE A 59 7.29 0.67 -8.93
N PHE A 60 6.05 0.31 -9.28
CA PHE A 60 4.99 0.06 -8.33
C PHE A 60 5.36 -1.07 -7.36
N ARG A 61 5.81 -2.22 -7.87
CA ARG A 61 6.22 -3.35 -7.01
C ARG A 61 7.37 -3.01 -6.07
N LEU A 62 8.28 -2.12 -6.47
CA LEU A 62 9.39 -1.65 -5.64
C LEU A 62 8.98 -0.62 -4.59
N THR A 63 7.96 0.18 -4.87
CA THR A 63 7.60 1.36 -4.05
C THR A 63 6.36 1.15 -3.18
N PHE A 64 5.50 0.20 -3.52
CA PHE A 64 4.31 -0.18 -2.76
C PHE A 64 4.45 -1.58 -2.15
N PRO A 65 4.04 -1.78 -0.88
CA PRO A 65 3.98 -3.10 -0.27
C PRO A 65 3.08 -4.06 -1.06
N GLN A 66 3.49 -5.32 -1.13
CA GLN A 66 2.79 -6.37 -1.87
C GLN A 66 2.34 -7.48 -0.93
N ARG A 67 1.17 -8.09 -1.18
CA ARG A 67 0.62 -9.21 -0.38
C ARG A 67 1.62 -10.33 -0.14
N GLY A 68 2.41 -10.66 -1.16
CA GLY A 68 3.42 -11.73 -1.10
C GLY A 68 4.67 -11.41 -0.27
N MET A 69 4.78 -10.21 0.32
CA MET A 69 5.88 -9.87 1.23
C MET A 69 5.71 -10.47 2.63
N LEU A 70 4.51 -10.94 2.98
CA LEU A 70 4.22 -11.64 4.22
C LEU A 70 3.87 -13.09 3.94
N LEU A 71 4.21 -13.96 4.90
CA LEU A 71 3.68 -15.33 4.94
C LEU A 71 2.15 -15.26 5.15
N ASP A 72 1.44 -16.27 4.67
CA ASP A 72 -0.02 -16.28 4.71
C ASP A 72 -0.57 -16.19 6.14
N GLU A 73 0.06 -16.86 7.09
CA GLU A 73 -0.31 -16.85 8.52
C GLU A 73 -0.16 -15.45 9.15
N ASP A 74 0.95 -14.76 8.85
CA ASP A 74 1.21 -13.40 9.34
C ASP A 74 0.23 -12.40 8.73
N TYR A 75 -0.02 -12.51 7.43
CA TYR A 75 -0.99 -11.66 6.74
C TYR A 75 -2.40 -11.84 7.32
N GLU A 76 -2.88 -13.08 7.45
CA GLU A 76 -4.20 -13.41 7.99
C GLU A 76 -4.40 -12.82 9.39
N THR A 77 -3.38 -12.93 10.23
CA THR A 77 -3.39 -12.41 11.60
C THR A 77 -3.59 -10.89 11.61
N ILE A 78 -2.80 -10.16 10.83
CA ILE A 78 -2.89 -8.70 10.77
C ILE A 78 -4.18 -8.25 10.10
N ALA A 79 -4.57 -8.90 9.00
CA ALA A 79 -5.81 -8.61 8.28
C ALA A 79 -7.03 -8.75 9.19
N LYS A 80 -7.07 -9.80 10.02
CA LYS A 80 -8.13 -10.00 11.01
C LYS A 80 -8.17 -8.88 12.04
N LEU A 81 -7.02 -8.51 12.62
CA LEU A 81 -6.95 -7.43 13.61
C LEU A 81 -7.42 -6.08 13.04
N ILE A 82 -7.10 -5.78 11.77
CA ILE A 82 -7.58 -4.57 11.10
C ILE A 82 -9.10 -4.62 10.90
N LYS A 83 -9.64 -5.76 10.44
CA LYS A 83 -11.10 -5.93 10.24
C LYS A 83 -11.89 -5.83 11.55
N GLU A 84 -11.33 -6.30 12.66
CA GLU A 84 -11.92 -6.21 14.00
C GLU A 84 -11.80 -4.81 14.61
N GLY A 85 -11.15 -3.85 13.94
CA GLY A 85 -10.94 -2.51 14.46
C GLY A 85 -10.04 -2.47 15.70
N ALA A 86 -9.12 -3.42 15.83
CA ALA A 86 -8.20 -3.47 16.95
C ALA A 86 -7.37 -2.19 17.04
N SER A 87 -7.07 -1.75 18.27
CA SER A 87 -6.22 -0.57 18.49
C SER A 87 -4.82 -0.79 17.89
N GLU A 88 -4.16 0.29 17.44
CA GLU A 88 -2.81 0.19 16.85
C GLU A 88 -1.79 -0.45 17.80
N GLU A 89 -2.02 -0.39 19.12
CA GLU A 89 -1.19 -1.04 20.15
C GLU A 89 -1.27 -2.57 20.12
N LYS A 90 -2.35 -3.17 19.62
CA LYS A 90 -2.50 -4.63 19.51
C LYS A 90 -1.93 -5.21 18.21
N ILE A 91 -1.64 -4.34 17.24
CA ILE A 91 -1.13 -4.72 15.90
C ILE A 91 0.41 -4.61 15.85
N LYS A 92 1.03 -3.89 16.79
CA LYS A 92 2.48 -3.69 16.88
C LYS A 92 3.21 -4.80 17.66
#